data_AF-A0A967JFI6-F1
#
_entry.id   AF-A0A967JFI6-F1
#
_cell.length_a   1.000
_cell.length_b   1.000
_cell.length_c   1.000
_cell.angle_alpha   90.00
_cell.angle_beta   90.00
_cell.angle_gamma   90.00
#
_symmetry.space_group_name_H-M   'P 1'
#
loop_
_entity.id
_entity.type
_entity.pdbx_description
1 polymer ?
#
loop_
_entity_poly.entity_id
_entity_poly.type
_entity_poly.pdbx_seq_one_letter_code
_entity_poly.pdbx_strand_id
1 'polypeptide(L)' 'VDRTAATDVLLLDSRFLGELYAGPLARLEQAGVGTLQIVSPQESLLGLRNVGEIGGIPFVGLSTHVLPPSQARL' A
#
# COMPACT_ATOMS: atom_id res chain seq x y z
N VAL A 1 -4.94 5.73 20.14
CA VAL A 1 -3.77 6.56 19.75
C VAL A 1 -2.87 5.67 18.91
N ASP A 2 -2.74 5.98 17.62
CA ASP A 2 -1.76 5.32 16.77
C ASP A 2 -0.35 5.74 17.23
N ARG A 3 0.50 4.76 17.57
CA ARG A 3 1.76 5.02 18.30
C ARG A 3 2.91 5.40 17.38
N THR A 4 2.80 5.14 16.08
CA THR A 4 3.91 5.27 15.13
C THR A 4 3.79 6.49 14.22
N ALA A 5 2.62 7.16 14.19
CA ALA A 5 2.31 8.23 13.24
C ALA A 5 2.64 7.83 11.78
N ALA A 6 2.46 6.54 11.45
CA ALA A 6 2.76 6.02 10.14
C ALA A 6 1.83 6.65 9.10
N THR A 7 2.40 7.15 8.00
CA THR A 7 1.62 7.59 6.84
C THR A 7 1.27 6.41 5.94
N ASP A 8 2.11 5.36 5.95
CA ASP A 8 2.00 4.20 5.09
C ASP A 8 2.45 2.92 5.80
N VAL A 9 1.86 1.79 5.43
CA VAL A 9 2.25 0.44 5.84
C VAL A 9 2.63 -0.36 4.59
N LEU A 10 3.81 -0.99 4.62
CA LEU A 10 4.31 -1.83 3.53
C LEU A 10 4.20 -3.31 3.87
N LEU A 11 3.43 -4.05 3.08
CA LEU A 11 3.43 -5.50 3.06
C LEU A 11 4.61 -6.04 2.28
N LEU A 12 5.51 -6.72 2.99
CA LEU A 12 6.68 -7.35 2.39
C LEU A 12 6.37 -8.66 1.69
N ASP A 13 5.23 -9.28 2.00
CA ASP A 13 4.86 -10.60 1.52
C ASP A 13 3.37 -10.66 1.15
N SER A 14 3.12 -10.98 -0.13
CA SER A 14 1.79 -11.03 -0.72
C SER A 14 0.91 -12.17 -0.19
N ARG A 15 1.50 -13.18 0.46
CA ARG A 15 0.76 -14.32 1.04
C ARG A 15 -0.20 -13.90 2.15
N PHE A 16 0.09 -12.79 2.84
CA PHE A 16 -0.76 -12.27 3.92
C PHE A 16 -1.86 -11.33 3.43
N LEU A 17 -1.94 -11.08 2.12
CA LEU A 17 -2.96 -10.18 1.56
C LEU A 17 -4.38 -10.65 1.88
N GLY A 18 -4.62 -11.97 1.86
CA GLY A 18 -5.90 -12.55 2.21
C GLY A 18 -6.33 -12.29 3.65
N GLU A 19 -5.39 -12.19 4.59
CA GLU A 19 -5.66 -11.90 6.00
C GLU A 19 -5.91 -10.41 6.27
N LEU A 20 -5.31 -9.54 5.45
CA LEU A 20 -5.52 -8.09 5.52
C LEU A 20 -6.85 -7.65 4.91
N TYR A 21 -7.35 -8.41 3.95
CA TYR A 21 -8.61 -8.11 3.30
C TYR A 21 -9.80 -8.61 4.14
N ALA A 22 -10.90 -7.88 4.29
CA ALA A 22 -11.09 -6.45 4.01
C ALA A 22 -10.89 -5.58 5.26
N GLY A 23 -11.14 -6.14 6.45
CA GLY A 23 -11.31 -5.37 7.68
C GLY A 23 -10.07 -4.56 8.11
N PRO A 24 -8.89 -5.19 8.24
CA PRO A 24 -7.64 -4.46 8.51
C PRO A 24 -7.34 -3.37 7.49
N LEU A 25 -7.48 -3.66 6.20
CA LEU A 25 -7.24 -2.70 5.12
C LEU A 25 -8.17 -1.49 5.21
N ALA A 26 -9.46 -1.72 5.42
CA ALA A 26 -10.45 -0.65 5.59
C ALA A 26 -10.16 0.25 6.81
N ARG A 27 -9.67 -0.34 7.91
CA ARG A 27 -9.28 0.44 9.09
C ARG A 27 -8.07 1.35 8.84
N LEU A 28 -7.08 0.88 8.06
CA LEU A 28 -5.94 1.69 7.66
C LEU A 28 -6.38 2.84 6.74
N GLU A 29 -7.23 2.56 5.75
CA GLU A 29 -7.78 3.57 4.86
C GLU A 29 -8.59 4.64 5.61
N GLN A 30 -9.45 4.24 6.56
CA GLN A 30 -10.20 5.18 7.42
C GLN A 30 -9.31 6.04 8.31
N ALA A 31 -8.13 5.53 8.68
CA ALA A 31 -7.13 6.28 9.43
C ALA A 31 -6.28 7.21 8.53
N GLY A 32 -6.52 7.22 7.22
CA GLY A 32 -5.69 7.95 6.26
C GLY A 32 -4.29 7.36 6.08
N VAL A 33 -4.11 6.08 6.43
CA VAL A 33 -2.84 5.37 6.31
C VAL A 33 -2.83 4.57 5.01
N GLY A 34 -1.88 4.87 4.14
CA GLY A 34 -1.68 4.17 2.88
C GLY A 34 -1.26 2.73 3.13
N THR A 35 -1.75 1.79 2.34
CA THR A 35 -1.26 0.40 2.38
C THR A 35 -0.62 0.07 1.05
N LEU A 36 0.62 -0.40 1.10
CA LEU A 36 1.46 -0.73 -0.04
C LEU A 36 1.81 -2.21 0.01
N GLN A 37 2.04 -2.83 -1.13
CA GLN A 37 2.51 -4.21 -1.23
C GLN A 37 3.71 -4.28 -2.18
N ILE A 38 4.81 -4.87 -1.70
CA ILE A 38 5.92 -5.25 -2.56
C ILE A 38 5.44 -6.31 -3.55
N VAL A 39 5.81 -6.14 -4.81
CA VAL A 39 5.50 -7.10 -5.86
C VAL A 39 6.78 -7.70 -6.43
N SER A 40 6.73 -8.97 -6.79
CA SER A 40 7.81 -9.62 -7.51
C SER A 40 7.86 -9.18 -8.97
N PRO A 41 9.00 -9.33 -9.66
CA PRO A 41 9.08 -9.11 -11.10
C PRO A 41 8.06 -9.93 -11.88
N GLN A 42 7.81 -11.18 -11.46
CA GLN A 42 6.83 -12.06 -12.10
C GLN A 42 5.40 -11.49 -11.99
N GLU A 43 5.02 -10.99 -10.83
CA GLU A 43 3.72 -10.34 -10.63
C GLU A 43 3.62 -9.08 -11.49
N SER A 44 4.69 -8.28 -11.61
CA SER A 44 4.68 -7.09 -12.48
C SER A 44 4.45 -7.41 -13.97
N LEU A 45 4.94 -8.56 -14.44
CA LEU A 45 4.71 -9.04 -15.82
C LEU A 45 3.25 -9.44 -16.09
N LEU A 46 2.42 -9.60 -15.06
CA LEU A 46 0.98 -9.87 -15.20
C LEU A 46 0.15 -8.61 -15.50
N GLY A 47 0.80 -7.50 -15.86
CA GLY A 47 0.11 -6.27 -16.28
C GLY A 47 -0.46 -5.48 -15.10
N LEU A 48 0.24 -5.48 -13.96
CA LEU A 48 -0.12 -4.64 -12.82
C LEU A 48 -0.18 -3.17 -13.25
N ARG A 49 -1.20 -2.46 -12.76
CA ARG A 49 -1.36 -1.01 -12.99
C ARG A 49 -0.83 -0.25 -11.79
N ASN A 50 -0.38 0.97 -12.02
CA ASN A 50 0.09 1.90 -10.99
C ASN A 50 1.23 1.32 -10.11
N VAL A 51 2.15 0.59 -10.75
CA VAL A 51 3.37 0.12 -10.08
C VAL A 51 4.30 1.31 -9.85
N GLY A 52 4.70 1.51 -8.60
CA GLY A 52 5.72 2.48 -8.20
C GLY A 52 6.98 1.78 -7.68
N GLU A 53 7.98 2.56 -7.27
CA GLU A 53 9.22 2.03 -6.69
C GLU A 53 9.63 2.76 -5.40
N ILE A 54 10.09 2.01 -4.39
CA ILE A 54 10.73 2.54 -3.17
C ILE A 54 12.17 2.01 -3.15
N GLY A 55 13.15 2.88 -3.36
CA GLY A 55 14.56 2.46 -3.39
C GLY A 55 14.86 1.37 -4.44
N GLY A 56 14.15 1.39 -5.58
CA GLY A 56 14.23 0.38 -6.64
C GLY A 56 13.43 -0.91 -6.38
N ILE A 57 12.71 -1.00 -5.25
CA ILE A 57 11.81 -2.12 -4.96
C ILE A 57 10.42 -1.79 -5.51
N PRO A 58 9.87 -2.58 -6.46
CA PRO A 58 8.57 -2.33 -7.03
C PRO A 58 7.45 -2.62 -6.03
N PHE A 59 6.43 -1.77 -6.02
CA PHE A 59 5.26 -1.91 -5.16
C PHE A 59 3.98 -1.47 -5.85
N VAL A 60 2.84 -1.89 -5.30
CA VAL A 60 1.51 -1.40 -5.67
C VAL A 60 0.78 -0.85 -4.44
N GLY A 61 -0.06 0.16 -4.66
CA GLY A 61 -1.00 0.63 -3.64
C GLY A 61 -2.20 -0.30 -3.52
N LEU A 62 -2.57 -0.65 -2.29
CA LEU A 62 -3.77 -1.43 -1.96
C LEU A 62 -4.93 -0.54 -1.50
N SER A 63 -4.63 0.65 -0.96
CA SER A 63 -5.63 1.66 -0.62
C SER A 63 -6.10 2.39 -1.87
N THR A 64 -7.41 2.65 -1.98
CA THR A 64 -7.98 3.28 -3.19
C THR A 64 -8.21 4.78 -3.03
N HIS A 65 -8.36 5.28 -1.80
CA HIS A 65 -8.72 6.67 -1.53
C HIS A 65 -7.75 7.42 -0.61
N VAL A 66 -6.62 6.83 -0.22
CA VAL A 66 -5.61 7.52 0.57
C VAL A 66 -4.70 8.32 -0.36
N LEU A 67 -4.78 9.65 -0.28
CA LEU A 67 -3.87 10.56 -0.96
C LEU A 67 -2.61 10.78 -0.12
N PRO A 68 -1.41 10.54 -0.67
CA PRO A 68 -0.17 10.89 0.01
C PRO A 68 -0.14 12.38 0.36
N PRO A 69 0.42 12.79 1.50
CA PRO A 69 0.54 14.21 1.87
C PRO A 69 1.24 15.07 0.81
N SER A 70 2.16 14.48 0.04
CA SER A 70 2.84 15.16 -1.08
C SER A 70 1.90 15.47 -2.26
N GLN A 71 0.80 14.73 -2.40
CA GLN A 71 -0.22 14.91 -3.46
C GLN A 71 -1.44 15.71 -2.98
N ALA A 72 -1.59 15.93 -1.67
CA ALA A 72 -2.69 16.69 -1.09
C ALA A 72 -2.61 18.22 -1.37
N ARG A 73 -1.57 18.69 -2.07
CA ARG A 73 -1.35 20.10 -2.38
C ARG A 73 -1.56 20.32 -3.88
N LEU A 74 -2.82 20.47 -4.28
CA LEU A 74 -3.24 20.99 -5.58
C LEU A 74 -4.12 22.23 -5.36
#